data_AF-A0A934SSK6-F1
#
_entry.id   AF-A0A934SSK6-F1
#
_cell.length_a   1.000
_cell.length_b   1.000
_cell.length_c   1.000
_cell.angle_alpha   90.00
_cell.angle_beta   90.00
_cell.angle_gamma   90.00
#
_symmetry.space_group_name_H-M   'P 1'
#
loop_
_entity.id
_entity.type
_entity.pdbx_description
1 polymer ?
#
loop_
_entity_poly.entity_id
_entity_poly.type
_entity_poly.pdbx_seq_one_letter_code
_entity_poly.pdbx_strand_id
1 'polypeptide(L)'
;MMKTAIQKISDTEYRHTARGAEMTLKHERGQWAMYVVNAVVRAYRRGYAIPKYFDSLEQVEQTYKTWRGITALVAAQHPAAY
;
A
#
# COMPACT_ATOMS: atom_id res chain seq x y z
N MET A 1 9.10 6.94 18.22
CA MET A 1 8.46 5.87 17.42
C MET A 1 9.24 5.69 16.13
N MET A 2 9.71 4.47 15.83
CA MET A 2 10.39 4.18 14.56
C MET A 2 9.39 4.34 13.40
N LYS A 3 9.76 5.14 12.41
CA LYS A 3 9.00 5.31 11.17
C LYS A 3 9.34 4.11 10.30
N THR A 4 8.47 3.09 10.26
CA THR A 4 8.65 1.95 9.37
C THR A 4 8.71 2.46 7.93
N ALA A 5 9.72 2.08 7.14
CA ALA A 5 9.77 2.46 5.74
C ALA A 5 8.73 1.69 4.91
N ILE A 6 8.41 2.18 3.71
CA ILE A 6 7.69 1.38 2.72
C ILE A 6 8.67 0.32 2.20
N GLN A 7 8.24 -0.94 2.21
CA GLN A 7 9.03 -2.08 1.76
C GLN A 7 8.50 -2.57 0.42
N LYS A 8 9.39 -2.74 -0.56
CA LYS A 8 9.06 -3.43 -1.81
C LYS A 8 9.10 -4.94 -1.56
N ILE A 9 8.01 -5.63 -1.90
CA ILE A 9 7.91 -7.10 -1.80
C ILE A 9 8.11 -7.72 -3.20
N SER A 10 7.52 -7.12 -4.22
CA SER A 10 7.70 -7.47 -5.63
C SER A 10 7.56 -6.23 -6.52
N ASP A 11 7.66 -6.39 -7.83
CA ASP A 11 7.45 -5.29 -8.81
C ASP A 11 6.05 -4.67 -8.74
N THR A 12 5.08 -5.40 -8.20
CA THR A 12 3.69 -4.97 -8.11
C THR A 12 3.15 -4.99 -6.68
N GLU A 13 3.96 -5.32 -5.68
CA GLU A 13 3.53 -5.43 -4.28
C GLU A 13 4.47 -4.67 -3.34
N TYR A 14 3.86 -3.85 -2.50
CA TYR A 14 4.54 -3.04 -1.48
C TYR A 14 3.84 -3.23 -0.14
N ARG A 15 4.61 -3.16 0.95
CA ARG A 15 4.08 -3.30 2.31
C ARG A 15 4.56 -2.17 3.20
N HIS A 16 3.70 -1.77 4.12
CA HIS A 16 4.02 -0.78 5.14
C HIS A 16 3.27 -1.10 6.42
N THR A 17 3.98 -1.09 7.54
CA THR A 17 3.37 -1.30 8.86
C THR A 17 3.45 -0.02 9.67
N ALA A 18 2.30 0.56 9.99
CA ALA A 18 2.23 1.77 10.79
C ALA A 18 1.16 1.65 11.87
N ARG A 19 1.50 2.08 13.10
CA ARG A 19 0.56 2.21 14.22
C ARG A 19 -0.27 0.94 14.47
N GLY A 20 0.35 -0.23 14.33
CA GLY A 20 -0.30 -1.53 14.53
C GLY A 20 -1.22 -1.99 13.39
N ALA A 21 -1.31 -1.24 12.28
CA ALA A 21 -1.95 -1.68 11.06
C ALA A 21 -0.90 -2.16 10.05
N GLU A 22 -1.19 -3.28 9.40
CA GLU A 22 -0.45 -3.77 8.24
C GLU A 22 -1.17 -3.31 6.98
N MET A 23 -0.43 -2.65 6.09
CA MET A 23 -0.94 -2.14 4.83
C MET A 23 -0.17 -2.78 3.68
N THR A 24 -0.89 -3.32 2.71
CA THR A 24 -0.30 -3.92 1.51
C THR A 24 -0.93 -3.27 0.29
N LEU A 25 -0.09 -2.68 -0.57
CA LEU A 25 -0.48 -2.09 -1.84
C LEU A 25 -0.10 -3.05 -2.96
N LYS A 26 -1.04 -3.40 -3.81
CA LYS A 26 -0.84 -4.29 -4.96
C LYS A 26 -1.32 -3.64 -6.25
N HIS A 27 -0.58 -3.80 -7.34
CA HIS A 27 -1.11 -3.50 -8.67
C HIS A 27 -1.78 -4.74 -9.24
N GLU A 28 -3.11 -4.73 -9.32
CA GLU A 28 -3.91 -5.85 -9.82
C GLU A 28 -4.95 -5.35 -10.83
N ARG A 29 -5.10 -6.06 -11.95
CA ARG A 29 -6.10 -5.77 -12.99
C ARG A 29 -6.08 -4.32 -13.52
N GLY A 30 -4.89 -3.71 -13.56
CA GLY A 30 -4.70 -2.32 -14.04
C GLY A 30 -5.08 -1.24 -13.02
N GLN A 31 -5.32 -1.61 -11.76
CA GLN A 31 -5.60 -0.69 -10.66
C GLN A 31 -4.70 -0.98 -9.47
N TRP A 32 -4.58 0.02 -8.58
CA TRP A 32 -3.89 -0.10 -7.32
C TRP A 32 -4.87 -0.49 -6.21
N ALA A 33 -4.70 -1.67 -5.63
CA ALA A 33 -5.50 -2.19 -4.53
C ALA A 33 -4.75 -2.05 -3.20
N MET A 34 -5.33 -1.29 -2.26
CA MET A 34 -4.84 -1.18 -0.89
C MET A 34 -5.61 -2.11 0.04
N TYR A 35 -4.88 -3.02 0.67
CA TYR A 35 -5.36 -3.90 1.73
C TYR A 35 -4.89 -3.37 3.09
N VAL A 36 -5.81 -3.16 4.03
CA VAL A 36 -5.48 -2.68 5.38
C VAL A 36 -5.99 -3.68 6.42
N VAL A 37 -5.06 -4.32 7.13
CA VAL A 37 -5.35 -5.24 8.22
C VAL A 37 -5.00 -4.56 9.54
N ASN A 38 -6.04 -4.10 10.25
CA ASN A 38 -5.93 -3.53 11.60
C ASN A 38 -6.53 -4.48 12.65
N ALA A 39 -6.52 -4.06 13.92
CA ALA A 39 -7.05 -4.87 15.03
C ALA A 39 -8.53 -5.24 14.83
N VAL A 40 -9.35 -4.33 14.32
CA VAL A 40 -10.79 -4.56 14.05
C VAL A 40 -10.98 -5.61 12.95
N VAL A 41 -10.23 -5.49 11.84
CA VAL A 41 -10.28 -6.46 10.75
C VAL A 41 -9.81 -7.84 11.23
N ARG A 42 -8.78 -7.91 12.08
CA ARG A 42 -8.34 -9.17 12.69
C ARG A 42 -9.41 -9.80 13.57
N ALA A 43 -10.04 -9.01 14.44
CA ALA A 43 -11.05 -9.48 15.38
C ALA A 43 -12.35 -9.93 14.69
N TYR A 44 -12.87 -9.12 13.75
CA TYR A 44 -14.23 -9.32 13.21
C TYR A 44 -14.26 -9.96 11.82
N ARG A 45 -13.13 -10.00 11.11
CA ARG A 45 -13.04 -10.57 9.76
C ARG A 45 -11.96 -11.61 9.63
N ARG A 46 -11.47 -12.18 10.75
CA ARG A 46 -10.38 -13.17 10.77
C ARG A 46 -9.13 -12.71 9.99
N GLY A 47 -8.91 -11.40 9.90
CA GLY A 47 -7.79 -10.81 9.15
C GLY A 47 -8.02 -10.56 7.66
N TYR A 48 -9.19 -10.91 7.11
CA TYR A 48 -9.51 -10.66 5.70
C TYR A 48 -9.92 -9.20 5.45
N ALA A 49 -8.99 -8.41 4.90
CA ALA A 49 -9.25 -7.04 4.49
C ALA A 49 -10.02 -6.98 3.17
N ILE A 50 -10.96 -6.03 3.07
CA ILE A 50 -11.59 -5.67 1.80
C ILE A 50 -10.69 -4.61 1.15
N PRO A 51 -10.21 -4.82 -0.09
CA PRO A 51 -9.35 -3.86 -0.75
C PRO A 51 -10.10 -2.57 -1.10
N LYS A 52 -9.39 -1.45 -1.04
CA LYS A 52 -9.81 -0.21 -1.68
C LYS A 52 -9.00 0.00 -2.96
N TYR A 53 -9.70 0.21 -4.07
CA TYR A 53 -9.11 0.40 -5.38
C TYR A 53 -8.86 1.89 -5.67
N PHE A 54 -7.78 2.15 -6.41
CA PHE A 54 -7.34 3.46 -6.85
C PHE A 54 -6.85 3.36 -8.28
N ASP A 55 -7.09 4.41 -9.07
CA ASP A 55 -6.65 4.45 -10.47
C ASP A 55 -5.18 4.90 -10.59
N SER A 56 -4.64 5.57 -9.57
CA SER A 56 -3.28 6.09 -9.59
C SER A 56 -2.61 6.10 -8.22
N LEU A 57 -1.27 6.13 -8.20
CA LEU A 57 -0.47 6.21 -6.97
C LEU A 57 -0.65 7.55 -6.26
N GLU A 58 -0.93 8.63 -6.99
CA GLU A 58 -1.22 9.94 -6.40
C GLU A 58 -2.48 9.89 -5.54
N GLN A 59 -3.53 9.17 -5.97
CA GLN A 59 -4.73 8.98 -5.17
C GLN A 59 -4.45 8.19 -3.88
N VAL A 60 -3.53 7.22 -3.95
CA VAL A 60 -3.06 6.46 -2.78
C VAL A 60 -2.38 7.40 -1.79
N GLU A 61 -1.47 8.27 -2.25
CA GLU A 61 -0.75 9.22 -1.40
C GLU A 61 -1.65 10.29 -0.77
N GLN A 62 -2.67 10.74 -1.49
CA GLN A 62 -3.68 11.66 -0.98
C GLN A 62 -4.52 11.01 0.13
N THR A 63 -4.90 9.75 -0.07
CA THR A 63 -5.73 9.01 0.89
C THR A 63 -4.93 8.55 2.12
N TYR A 64 -3.71 8.06 1.91
CA TYR A 64 -2.87 7.49 2.96
C TYR A 64 -1.57 8.28 3.11
N LYS A 65 -1.56 9.22 4.06
CA LYS A 65 -0.38 10.06 4.34
C LYS A 65 0.89 9.28 4.66
N THR A 66 0.77 8.05 5.17
CA THR A 66 1.88 7.15 5.48
C THR A 66 2.54 6.56 4.23
N TRP A 67 1.87 6.64 3.08
CA TRP A 67 2.33 6.13 1.78
C TRP A 67 2.93 7.21 0.87
N ARG A 68 3.07 8.45 1.35
CA ARG A 68 3.72 9.53 0.59
C ARG A 68 5.11 9.10 0.12
N GLY A 69 5.39 9.31 -1.17
CA GLY A 69 6.63 8.90 -1.82
C GLY A 69 6.59 7.51 -2.46
N ILE A 70 5.45 6.79 -2.40
CA ILE A 70 5.30 5.53 -3.14
C ILE A 70 5.46 5.75 -4.64
N THR A 71 4.95 6.85 -5.20
CA THR A 71 5.06 7.17 -6.62
C THR A 71 6.52 7.24 -7.06
N ALA A 72 7.35 7.95 -6.30
CA ALA A 72 8.78 8.04 -6.55
C ALA A 72 9.49 6.69 -6.39
N LEU A 73 9.08 5.89 -5.39
CA LEU A 73 9.64 4.55 -5.18
C LEU A 73 9.33 3.61 -6.36
N VAL A 74 8.09 3.64 -6.89
CA VAL A 74 7.71 2.84 -8.06
C VAL A 74 8.46 3.32 -9.31
N ALA A 75 8.52 4.63 -9.55
CA ALA A 75 9.20 5.21 -10.71
C ALA A 75 10.71 4.91 -10.72
N ALA A 76 11.39 5.03 -9.58
CA ALA A 76 12.82 4.69 -9.46
C ALA A 76 13.10 3.21 -9.77
N GLN A 77 12.10 2.36 -9.58
CA GLN A 77 12.21 0.92 -9.79
C GLN A 77 11.84 0.50 -11.22
N HIS A 78 11.03 1.29 -11.92
CA HIS A 78 10.59 1.07 -13.30
C HIS A 78 10.89 2.29 -14.18
N PRO A 79 12.18 2.61 -14.43
CA PRO A 79 12.58 3.82 -15.15
C PRO A 79 12.15 3.87 -16.63
N ALA A 80 11.58 2.79 -17.17
CA ALA A 80 11.27 2.65 -18.60
C ALA A 80 9.77 2.80 -18.95
N ALA A 81 8.89 3.11 -18.01
CA ALA A 81 7.44 3.00 -18.21
C ALA A 81 6.59 4.23 -17.82
N TYR A 82 7.19 5.40 -17.61
CA TYR A 82 6.48 6.64 -17.31
C TYR A 82 7.02 7.82 -18.13
#